data_AF-A0A399RV80-F1
#
_entry.id   AF-A0A399RV80-F1
#
_cell.length_a   1.000
_cell.length_b   1.000
_cell.length_c   1.000
_cell.angle_alpha   90.00
_cell.angle_beta   90.00
_cell.angle_gamma   90.00
#
_symmetry.space_group_name_H-M   'P 1'
#
loop_
_entity.id
_entity.type
_entity.pdbx_description
1 polymer ?
#
loop_
_entity_poly.entity_id
_entity_poly.type
_entity_poly.pdbx_seq_one_letter_code
_entity_poly.pdbx_strand_id
1 'polypeptide(L)'
;ARRPSGDIAAWPVVESIQRDGVCAEVIAPAHGASSRLREAAEEMARGIAEGLGVTGVLAVELFETVDGRLLVNELAMRPHNTGHWSMDGAVTGQFEQHLRAVLDLPLGSTRPLAPWSVMINVLGGPESGTVADRYPRALADQPDARFHFYGKDPRPGRKVGHVTVVGDDLDETAYRARAAATFFRG
;
A
#
# COMPACT_ATOMS: atom_id res chain seq x y z
N ALA A 1 -8.56 0.69 -10.05
CA ALA A 1 -9.18 -0.57 -10.51
C ALA A 1 -10.19 -0.24 -11.59
N ARG A 2 -10.30 -1.09 -12.62
CA ARG A 2 -11.19 -0.91 -13.78
C ARG A 2 -12.00 -2.19 -14.00
N ARG A 3 -13.31 -2.05 -14.20
CA ARG A 3 -14.20 -3.17 -14.59
C ARG A 3 -14.44 -3.20 -16.10
N PRO A 4 -14.78 -4.36 -16.71
CA PRO A 4 -15.00 -4.49 -18.15
C PRO A 4 -16.01 -3.49 -18.73
N SER A 5 -17.08 -3.19 -18.00
CA SER A 5 -18.09 -2.21 -18.41
C SER A 5 -17.64 -0.74 -18.35
N GLY A 6 -16.41 -0.47 -17.89
CA GLY A 6 -15.74 0.81 -18.08
C GLY A 6 -15.52 1.64 -16.81
N ASP A 7 -16.24 1.38 -15.70
CA ASP A 7 -16.04 2.17 -14.48
C ASP A 7 -14.61 2.00 -13.95
N ILE A 8 -14.03 3.12 -13.52
CA ILE A 8 -12.71 3.19 -12.90
C ILE A 8 -12.79 3.91 -11.57
N ALA A 9 -12.27 3.25 -10.53
CA ALA A 9 -12.05 3.84 -9.21
C ALA A 9 -10.55 3.86 -8.88
N ALA A 10 -10.01 5.02 -8.54
CA ALA A 10 -8.61 5.22 -8.17
C ALA A 10 -8.49 5.46 -6.66
N TRP A 11 -7.49 4.87 -6.02
CA TRP A 11 -7.06 5.26 -4.68
C TRP A 11 -6.22 6.52 -4.76
N PRO A 12 -6.06 7.29 -3.66
CA PRO A 12 -5.11 8.40 -3.64
C PRO A 12 -3.71 7.92 -4.02
N VAL A 13 -2.94 8.81 -4.65
CA VAL A 13 -1.50 8.61 -4.87
C VAL A 13 -0.83 8.37 -3.53
N VAL A 14 0.07 7.39 -3.50
CA VAL A 14 0.86 7.03 -2.33
C VAL A 14 2.33 7.27 -2.60
N GLU A 15 3.07 7.60 -1.54
CA GLU A 15 4.52 7.66 -1.58
C GLU A 15 5.05 6.30 -1.18
N SER A 16 5.95 5.72 -1.97
CA SER A 16 6.63 4.47 -1.65
C SER A 16 8.11 4.72 -1.46
N ILE A 17 8.65 4.29 -0.33
CA ILE A 17 10.07 4.40 0.01
C ILE A 17 10.72 3.06 -0.26
N GLN A 18 11.67 3.05 -1.20
CA GLN A 18 12.44 1.87 -1.57
C GLN A 18 13.76 1.85 -0.77
N ARG A 19 14.16 0.69 -0.25
CA ARG A 19 15.47 0.44 0.38
C ARG A 19 16.02 -0.86 -0.17
N ASP A 20 17.28 -0.88 -0.58
CA ASP A 20 17.94 -2.07 -1.13
C ASP A 20 17.14 -2.78 -2.26
N GLY A 21 16.47 -1.98 -3.11
CA GLY A 21 15.66 -2.48 -4.22
C GLY A 21 14.31 -3.08 -3.82
N VAL A 22 13.85 -2.88 -2.58
CA VAL A 22 12.54 -3.34 -2.13
C VAL A 22 11.74 -2.24 -1.45
N CYS A 23 10.41 -2.28 -1.64
CA CYS A 23 9.51 -1.34 -0.99
C CYS A 23 9.55 -1.60 0.53
N ALA A 24 10.05 -0.63 1.29
CA ALA A 24 10.19 -0.73 2.74
C ALA A 24 8.99 -0.10 3.47
N GLU A 25 8.48 1.01 2.93
CA GLU A 25 7.46 1.84 3.56
C GLU A 25 6.56 2.49 2.50
N VAL A 26 5.28 2.69 2.85
CA VAL A 26 4.30 3.39 2.02
C VAL A 26 3.53 4.36 2.89
N ILE A 27 3.37 5.59 2.42
CA ILE A 27 2.59 6.64 3.05
C ILE A 27 1.40 6.96 2.13
N ALA A 28 0.19 6.82 2.68
CA ALA A 28 -1.05 7.06 1.96
C ALA A 28 -1.90 8.10 2.70
N PRO A 29 -2.30 9.22 2.04
CA PRO A 29 -1.86 9.68 0.73
C PRO A 29 -0.38 10.12 0.72
N ALA A 30 0.21 10.35 -0.45
CA ALA A 30 1.58 10.86 -0.60
C ALA A 30 1.71 12.26 0.03
N HIS A 31 2.51 12.41 1.09
CA HIS A 31 2.56 13.64 1.88
C HIS A 31 3.07 14.84 1.06
N GLY A 32 4.18 14.68 0.34
CA GLY A 32 4.82 15.76 -0.43
C GLY A 32 4.15 16.10 -1.76
N ALA A 33 3.18 15.29 -2.21
CA ALA A 33 2.56 15.46 -3.52
C ALA A 33 1.57 16.62 -3.54
N SER A 34 1.81 17.60 -4.43
CA SER A 34 0.86 18.69 -4.70
C SER A 34 -0.48 18.16 -5.25
N SER A 35 -1.57 18.93 -5.11
CA SER A 35 -2.87 18.58 -5.69
C SER A 35 -2.79 18.31 -7.19
N ARG A 36 -2.09 19.19 -7.92
CA ARG A 36 -1.84 19.05 -9.36
C ARG A 36 -1.11 17.75 -9.71
N LEU A 37 -0.12 17.35 -8.91
CA LEU A 37 0.60 16.10 -9.13
C LEU A 37 -0.32 14.89 -8.92
N ARG A 38 -1.15 14.93 -7.86
CA ARG A 38 -2.11 13.86 -7.56
C ARG A 38 -3.12 13.69 -8.69
N GLU A 39 -3.67 14.79 -9.19
CA GLU A 39 -4.59 14.81 -10.33
C GLU A 39 -3.92 14.25 -11.60
N ALA A 40 -2.71 14.72 -11.93
CA ALA A 40 -1.98 14.26 -13.12
C ALA A 40 -1.62 12.77 -13.04
N ALA A 41 -1.24 12.27 -11.87
CA ALA A 41 -0.95 10.84 -11.66
C ALA A 41 -2.21 9.98 -11.79
N GLU A 42 -3.36 10.44 -11.25
CA GLU A 42 -4.63 9.74 -11.41
C GLU A 42 -5.10 9.71 -12.86
N GLU A 43 -5.04 10.85 -13.57
CA GLU A 43 -5.40 10.95 -14.98
C GLU A 43 -4.52 10.02 -15.84
N MET A 44 -3.20 10.03 -15.59
CA MET A 44 -2.26 9.12 -16.26
C MET A 44 -2.62 7.66 -16.00
N ALA A 45 -2.89 7.28 -14.75
CA ALA A 45 -3.25 5.91 -14.41
C ALA A 45 -4.59 5.48 -15.04
N ARG A 46 -5.57 6.39 -15.12
CA ARG A 46 -6.85 6.15 -15.82
C ARG A 46 -6.63 5.93 -17.30
N GLY A 47 -5.88 6.81 -17.97
CA GLY A 47 -5.58 6.70 -19.40
C GLY A 47 -4.83 5.40 -19.73
N ILE A 48 -3.87 4.99 -18.90
CA ILE A 48 -3.17 3.70 -19.06
C ILE A 48 -4.14 2.53 -18.89
N ALA A 49 -4.98 2.56 -17.85
CA ALA A 49 -5.94 1.49 -17.60
C ALA A 49 -6.96 1.33 -18.74
N GLU A 50 -7.42 2.44 -19.33
CA GLU A 50 -8.32 2.45 -20.48
C GLU A 50 -7.61 1.97 -21.75
N GLY A 51 -6.45 2.54 -22.07
CA GLY A 51 -5.70 2.21 -23.28
C GLY A 51 -5.24 0.74 -23.34
N LEU A 52 -4.97 0.13 -22.19
CA LEU A 52 -4.63 -1.29 -22.08
C LEU A 52 -5.85 -2.20 -21.88
N GLY A 53 -7.06 -1.65 -21.75
CA GLY A 53 -8.27 -2.44 -21.49
C GLY A 53 -8.22 -3.23 -20.18
N VAL A 54 -7.61 -2.67 -19.13
CA VAL A 54 -7.39 -3.36 -17.86
C VAL A 54 -8.72 -3.86 -17.28
N THR A 55 -8.70 -5.11 -16.81
CA THR A 55 -9.72 -5.69 -15.94
C THR A 55 -9.08 -6.05 -14.60
N GLY A 56 -9.59 -5.47 -13.51
CA GLY A 56 -9.03 -5.66 -12.18
C GLY A 56 -8.26 -4.45 -11.65
N VAL A 57 -7.16 -4.72 -10.95
CA VAL A 57 -6.31 -3.69 -10.33
C VAL A 57 -5.10 -3.47 -11.21
N LEU A 58 -4.74 -2.21 -11.39
CA LEU A 58 -3.49 -1.75 -11.99
C LEU A 58 -2.78 -0.88 -10.96
N ALA A 59 -1.52 -1.19 -10.69
CA ALA A 59 -0.59 -0.24 -10.09
C ALA A 59 0.28 0.35 -11.19
N VAL A 60 0.48 1.66 -11.13
CA VAL A 60 1.38 2.44 -11.97
C VAL A 60 2.43 3.02 -11.04
N GLU A 61 3.67 2.54 -11.12
CA GLU A 61 4.76 3.14 -10.37
C GLU A 61 5.32 4.34 -11.13
N LEU A 62 5.48 5.44 -10.41
CA LEU A 62 5.86 6.73 -10.98
C LEU A 62 7.13 7.26 -10.31
N PHE A 63 7.93 7.98 -11.07
CA PHE A 63 8.93 8.90 -10.54
C PHE A 63 8.46 10.34 -10.73
N GLU A 64 8.46 11.12 -9.66
CA GLU A 64 8.44 12.58 -9.74
C GLU A 64 9.87 13.06 -9.92
N THR A 65 10.12 13.78 -11.01
CA THR A 65 11.41 14.41 -11.30
C THR A 65 11.53 15.76 -10.60
N VAL A 66 12.75 16.26 -10.43
CA VAL A 66 13.02 17.55 -9.74
C VAL A 66 12.38 18.77 -10.42
N ASP A 67 11.99 18.65 -11.69
CA ASP A 67 11.29 19.69 -12.45
C ASP A 67 9.76 19.48 -12.48
N GLY A 68 9.25 18.53 -11.69
CA GLY A 68 7.82 18.27 -11.49
C GLY A 68 7.16 17.39 -12.55
N ARG A 69 7.93 16.80 -13.49
CA ARG A 69 7.37 15.80 -14.43
C ARG A 69 7.19 14.45 -13.77
N LEU A 70 6.14 13.74 -14.17
CA LEU A 70 5.90 12.34 -13.82
C LEU A 70 6.41 11.42 -14.93
N LEU A 71 7.20 10.41 -14.56
CA LEU A 71 7.67 9.35 -15.44
C LEU A 71 7.10 8.01 -14.98
N VAL A 72 6.59 7.21 -15.91
CA VAL A 72 6.18 5.82 -15.62
C VAL A 72 7.43 4.96 -15.49
N ASN A 73 7.59 4.31 -14.34
CA ASN A 73 8.65 3.34 -14.10
C ASN A 73 8.20 1.93 -14.52
N GLU A 74 7.12 1.45 -13.92
CA GLU A 74 6.59 0.11 -14.18
C GLU A 74 5.07 0.03 -14.02
N LEU A 75 4.51 -1.04 -14.58
CA LEU A 75 3.08 -1.37 -14.50
C LEU A 75 2.90 -2.75 -13.91
N ALA A 76 2.00 -2.88 -12.94
CA ALA A 76 1.57 -4.17 -12.40
C ALA A 76 0.06 -4.33 -12.50
N MET A 77 -0.41 -5.17 -13.42
CA MET A 77 -1.84 -5.48 -13.65
C MET A 77 -2.38 -6.51 -12.65
N ARG A 78 -2.14 -6.26 -11.37
CA ARG A 78 -2.55 -7.08 -10.23
C ARG A 78 -2.61 -6.23 -8.96
N PRO A 79 -3.23 -6.71 -7.87
CA PRO A 79 -2.96 -6.17 -6.55
C PRO A 79 -1.45 -6.05 -6.30
N HIS A 80 -1.05 -4.92 -5.74
CA HIS A 80 0.33 -4.50 -5.62
C HIS A 80 0.75 -4.33 -4.16
N ASN A 81 2.05 -4.49 -3.89
CA ASN A 81 2.62 -4.34 -2.56
C ASN A 81 2.30 -2.95 -1.98
N THR A 82 2.51 -1.91 -2.79
CA THR A 82 2.25 -0.52 -2.40
C THR A 82 0.76 -0.22 -2.17
N GLY A 83 -0.14 -1.14 -2.52
CA GLY A 83 -1.57 -1.02 -2.25
C GLY A 83 -2.03 -1.71 -0.96
N HIS A 84 -1.18 -2.42 -0.20
CA HIS A 84 -1.69 -3.19 0.95
C HIS A 84 -2.20 -2.30 2.10
N TRP A 85 -1.75 -1.04 2.20
CA TRP A 85 -2.34 -0.07 3.13
C TRP A 85 -3.88 0.00 3.00
N SER A 86 -4.42 -0.20 1.79
CA SER A 86 -5.86 -0.12 1.53
C SER A 86 -6.67 -1.22 2.21
N MET A 87 -6.03 -2.29 2.70
CA MET A 87 -6.71 -3.35 3.46
C MET A 87 -7.32 -2.81 4.76
N ASP A 88 -6.63 -1.86 5.40
CA ASP A 88 -7.06 -1.28 6.69
C ASP A 88 -7.28 0.24 6.62
N GLY A 89 -6.74 0.91 5.59
CA GLY A 89 -6.74 2.36 5.46
C GLY A 89 -7.75 2.92 4.47
N ALA A 90 -8.47 2.09 3.71
CA ALA A 90 -9.48 2.52 2.74
C ALA A 90 -10.82 1.82 2.96
N VAL A 91 -11.92 2.46 2.54
CA VAL A 91 -13.28 1.88 2.61
C VAL A 91 -13.35 0.55 1.84
N THR A 92 -12.66 0.45 0.71
CA THR A 92 -12.54 -0.81 -0.04
C THR A 92 -11.09 -1.07 -0.40
N GLY A 93 -10.55 -2.17 0.13
CA GLY A 93 -9.19 -2.61 -0.14
C GLY A 93 -8.99 -3.15 -1.55
N GLN A 94 -7.75 -3.11 -2.02
CA GLN A 94 -7.40 -3.52 -3.39
C GLN A 94 -7.81 -4.95 -3.76
N PHE A 95 -7.83 -5.88 -2.81
CA PHE A 95 -8.19 -7.27 -3.08
C PHE A 95 -9.69 -7.41 -3.35
N GLU A 96 -10.54 -6.78 -2.54
CA GLU A 96 -11.97 -6.74 -2.79
C GLU A 96 -12.29 -5.99 -4.09
N GLN A 97 -11.64 -4.84 -4.32
CA GLN A 97 -11.80 -4.10 -5.58
C GLN A 97 -11.37 -4.90 -6.80
N HIS A 98 -10.32 -5.70 -6.70
CA HIS A 98 -9.88 -6.59 -7.77
C HIS A 98 -10.97 -7.60 -8.12
N LEU A 99 -11.57 -8.26 -7.12
CA LEU A 99 -12.65 -9.21 -7.32
C LEU A 99 -13.90 -8.54 -7.91
N ARG A 100 -14.32 -7.40 -7.37
CA ARG A 100 -15.45 -6.63 -7.92
C ARG A 100 -15.22 -6.29 -9.39
N ALA A 101 -14.03 -5.80 -9.72
CA ALA A 101 -13.67 -5.45 -11.08
C ALA A 101 -13.64 -6.65 -12.04
N VAL A 102 -13.05 -7.79 -11.63
CA VAL A 102 -13.00 -9.02 -12.44
C VAL A 102 -14.40 -9.60 -12.67
N LEU A 103 -15.28 -9.52 -11.68
CA LEU A 103 -16.67 -9.99 -11.77
C LEU A 103 -17.61 -8.94 -12.40
N ASP A 104 -17.08 -7.81 -12.87
CA ASP A 104 -17.84 -6.66 -13.38
C ASP A 104 -18.94 -6.15 -12.44
N LEU A 105 -18.74 -6.29 -11.12
CA LEU A 105 -19.61 -5.75 -10.09
C LEU A 105 -19.34 -4.26 -9.85
N PRO A 106 -20.31 -3.52 -9.25
CA PRO A 106 -20.08 -2.14 -8.85
C PRO A 106 -18.86 -1.98 -7.95
N LEU A 107 -17.98 -1.06 -8.35
CA LEU A 107 -16.77 -0.75 -7.60
C LEU A 107 -17.11 -0.12 -6.24
N GLY A 108 -16.33 -0.45 -5.22
CA GLY A 108 -16.42 0.14 -3.89
C GLY A 108 -15.77 1.53 -3.83
N SER A 109 -16.03 2.25 -2.74
CA SER A 109 -15.37 3.54 -2.49
C SER A 109 -13.90 3.32 -2.17
N THR A 110 -13.02 4.08 -2.82
CA THR A 110 -11.57 4.07 -2.57
C THR A 110 -11.15 5.10 -1.52
N ARG A 111 -12.11 5.76 -0.86
CA ARG A 111 -11.87 6.82 0.11
C ARG A 111 -11.04 6.30 1.30
N PRO A 112 -10.01 7.04 1.74
CA PRO A 112 -9.31 6.74 2.98
C PRO A 112 -10.23 6.76 4.21
N LEU A 113 -9.92 5.92 5.20
CA LEU A 113 -10.66 5.86 6.48
C LEU A 113 -10.19 6.93 7.48
N ALA A 114 -8.95 7.41 7.34
CA ALA A 114 -8.38 8.49 8.12
C ALA A 114 -7.46 9.35 7.22
N PRO A 115 -6.97 10.51 7.71
CA PRO A 115 -6.04 11.35 6.98
C PRO A 115 -4.77 10.63 6.52
N TRP A 116 -4.23 9.71 7.34
CA TRP A 116 -2.99 9.00 7.04
C TRP A 116 -3.10 7.49 7.27
N SER A 117 -2.42 6.74 6.43
CA SER A 117 -2.09 5.33 6.62
C SER A 117 -0.63 5.13 6.28
N VAL A 118 0.14 4.54 7.21
CA VAL A 118 1.54 4.19 6.98
C VAL A 118 1.68 2.68 7.04
N MET A 119 2.18 2.09 5.96
CA MET A 119 2.41 0.66 5.83
C MET A 119 3.92 0.40 5.80
N ILE A 120 4.37 -0.51 6.66
CA ILE A 120 5.76 -0.94 6.75
C ILE A 120 5.85 -2.41 6.35
N ASN A 121 6.69 -2.72 5.37
CA ASN A 121 6.98 -4.11 5.03
C ASN A 121 7.91 -4.75 6.07
N VAL A 122 7.59 -6.00 6.41
CA VAL A 122 8.40 -6.84 7.29
C VAL A 122 9.15 -7.85 6.43
N LEU A 123 10.48 -7.72 6.42
CA LEU A 123 11.41 -8.56 5.68
C LEU A 123 12.17 -9.45 6.65
N GLY A 124 12.48 -10.67 6.23
CA GLY A 124 13.10 -11.67 7.09
C GLY A 124 12.08 -12.21 8.08
N GLY A 125 12.03 -11.61 9.26
CA GLY A 125 11.44 -12.13 10.47
C GLY A 125 12.44 -11.94 11.62
N PRO A 126 12.06 -12.26 12.86
CA PRO A 126 12.92 -12.03 14.02
C PRO A 126 14.19 -12.90 13.97
N GLU A 127 15.31 -12.41 14.52
CA GLU A 127 16.59 -13.16 14.59
C GLU A 127 16.45 -14.49 15.37
N SER A 128 15.52 -14.53 16.32
CA SER A 128 15.25 -15.68 17.18
C SER A 128 13.75 -15.88 17.38
N GLY A 129 13.34 -17.13 17.57
CA GLY A 129 11.92 -17.49 17.70
C GLY A 129 11.16 -17.33 16.38
N THR A 130 9.83 -17.34 16.49
CA THR A 130 8.91 -17.23 15.36
C THR A 130 8.26 -15.85 15.31
N VAL A 131 7.64 -15.52 14.17
CA VAL A 131 6.75 -14.34 14.08
C VAL A 131 5.64 -14.43 15.13
N ALA A 132 5.09 -15.63 15.37
CA ALA A 132 4.03 -15.86 16.34
C ALA A 132 4.43 -15.44 17.77
N ASP A 133 5.67 -15.71 18.17
CA ASP A 133 6.19 -15.38 19.51
C ASP A 133 6.25 -13.87 19.78
N ARG A 134 6.27 -13.05 18.72
CA ARG A 134 6.37 -11.58 18.83
C ARG A 134 5.01 -10.91 19.00
N TYR A 135 3.93 -11.57 18.59
CA TYR A 135 2.58 -10.97 18.58
C TYR A 135 2.11 -10.45 19.94
N PRO A 136 2.21 -11.19 21.07
CA PRO A 136 1.67 -10.71 22.34
C PRO A 136 2.26 -9.37 22.77
N ARG A 137 3.58 -9.19 22.58
CA ARG A 137 4.26 -7.93 22.90
C ARG A 137 3.92 -6.83 21.90
N ALA A 138 3.92 -7.14 20.60
CA ALA A 138 3.61 -6.16 19.57
C ALA A 138 2.17 -5.63 19.68
N LEU A 139 1.20 -6.50 19.97
CA LEU A 139 -0.21 -6.13 20.15
C LEU A 139 -0.45 -5.33 21.44
N ALA A 140 0.30 -5.64 22.52
CA ALA A 140 0.21 -4.89 23.77
C ALA A 140 0.82 -3.47 23.62
N ASP A 141 1.92 -3.34 22.88
CA ASP A 141 2.62 -2.08 22.66
C ASP A 141 1.92 -1.20 21.60
N GLN A 142 1.42 -1.81 20.53
CA GLN A 142 0.81 -1.13 19.38
C GLN A 142 -0.60 -1.67 19.09
N PRO A 143 -1.59 -1.38 19.95
CA PRO A 143 -2.93 -1.97 19.86
C PRO A 143 -3.72 -1.56 18.61
N ASP A 144 -3.41 -0.41 18.01
CA ASP A 144 -4.09 0.07 16.79
C ASP A 144 -3.42 -0.40 15.50
N ALA A 145 -2.23 -1.01 15.59
CA ALA A 145 -1.54 -1.51 14.43
C ALA A 145 -2.23 -2.76 13.86
N ARG A 146 -2.15 -2.90 12.54
CA ARG A 146 -2.74 -4.01 11.77
C ARG A 146 -1.63 -4.87 11.23
N PHE A 147 -1.52 -6.08 11.77
CA PHE A 147 -0.43 -7.01 11.48
C PHE A 147 -0.89 -8.07 10.47
N HIS A 148 -0.31 -8.07 9.27
CA HIS A 148 -0.66 -9.00 8.19
C HIS A 148 0.54 -9.86 7.80
N PHE A 149 0.57 -11.10 8.26
CA PHE A 149 1.64 -12.06 7.97
C PHE A 149 1.14 -13.19 7.08
N TYR A 150 2.00 -13.60 6.14
CA TYR A 150 1.59 -14.43 5.00
C TYR A 150 1.82 -15.93 5.20
N GLY A 151 2.11 -16.37 6.43
CA GLY A 151 2.46 -17.77 6.73
C GLY A 151 3.73 -18.25 6.01
N LYS A 152 4.66 -17.34 5.70
CA LYS A 152 5.94 -17.67 5.04
C LYS A 152 7.04 -17.84 6.07
N ASP A 153 7.87 -18.87 5.90
CA ASP A 153 9.07 -19.05 6.74
C ASP A 153 10.05 -17.87 6.56
N PRO A 154 10.53 -17.28 7.67
CA PRO A 154 11.54 -16.24 7.68
C PRO A 154 12.84 -16.64 6.97
N ARG A 155 13.29 -15.79 6.06
CA ARG A 155 14.62 -15.87 5.41
C ARG A 155 15.12 -14.46 5.10
N PRO A 156 16.43 -14.17 5.18
CA PRO A 156 16.97 -12.84 4.88
C PRO A 156 16.42 -12.27 3.57
N GLY A 157 15.95 -11.01 3.60
CA GLY A 157 15.36 -10.31 2.46
C GLY A 157 13.95 -10.78 2.04
N ARG A 158 13.42 -11.88 2.58
CA ARG A 158 12.09 -12.39 2.21
C ARG A 158 10.99 -11.57 2.88
N LYS A 159 10.07 -11.03 2.09
CA LYS A 159 8.86 -10.41 2.63
C LYS A 159 7.95 -11.44 3.31
N VAL A 160 7.80 -11.33 4.62
CA VAL A 160 6.98 -12.24 5.46
C VAL A 160 5.65 -11.63 5.89
N GLY A 161 5.53 -10.31 5.83
CA GLY A 161 4.30 -9.60 6.16
C GLY A 161 4.41 -8.10 5.94
N HIS A 162 3.42 -7.39 6.46
CA HIS A 162 3.43 -5.95 6.60
C HIS A 162 2.64 -5.53 7.83
N VAL A 163 2.91 -4.32 8.30
CA VAL A 163 2.16 -3.67 9.37
C VAL A 163 1.59 -2.36 8.83
N THR A 164 0.32 -2.08 9.10
CA THR A 164 -0.32 -0.82 8.76
C THR A 164 -0.79 -0.12 10.02
N VAL A 165 -0.54 1.18 10.15
CA VAL A 165 -1.16 2.05 11.16
C VAL A 165 -1.91 3.16 10.44
N VAL A 166 -3.07 3.51 10.97
CA VAL A 166 -3.97 4.53 10.44
C VAL A 166 -4.17 5.60 11.51
N GLY A 167 -4.14 6.89 11.14
CA GLY A 167 -4.22 7.97 12.12
C GLY A 167 -4.40 9.36 11.51
N ASP A 168 -4.53 10.35 12.38
CA ASP A 168 -4.81 11.75 12.03
C ASP A 168 -3.54 12.60 11.85
N ASP A 169 -2.47 12.24 12.56
CA ASP A 169 -1.16 12.88 12.47
C ASP A 169 -0.15 11.97 11.77
N LEU A 170 0.56 12.49 10.76
CA LEU A 170 1.46 11.69 9.94
C LEU A 170 2.68 11.22 10.74
N ASP A 171 3.30 12.10 11.51
CA ASP A 171 4.56 11.80 12.20
C ASP A 171 4.32 10.74 13.28
N GLU A 172 3.24 10.87 14.04
CA GLU A 172 2.81 9.86 15.01
C GLU A 172 2.47 8.53 14.31
N THR A 173 1.68 8.57 13.23
CA THR A 173 1.28 7.36 12.49
C THR A 173 2.50 6.63 11.95
N ALA A 174 3.46 7.37 11.38
CA ALA A 174 4.71 6.81 10.86
C ALA A 174 5.59 6.25 11.98
N TYR A 175 5.72 6.96 13.11
CA TYR A 175 6.44 6.48 14.29
C TYR A 175 5.87 5.15 14.78
N ARG A 176 4.54 5.09 14.99
CA ARG A 176 3.86 3.88 15.47
C ARG A 176 3.97 2.72 14.48
N ALA A 177 3.82 2.96 13.18
CA ALA A 177 3.97 1.91 12.16
C ALA A 177 5.39 1.33 12.15
N ARG A 178 6.40 2.20 12.24
CA ARG A 178 7.81 1.78 12.30
C ARG A 178 8.10 1.03 13.59
N ALA A 179 7.65 1.52 14.75
CA ALA A 179 7.81 0.86 16.04
C ALA A 179 7.15 -0.53 16.05
N ALA A 180 5.91 -0.63 15.57
CA ALA A 180 5.18 -1.90 15.44
C ALA A 180 5.94 -2.92 14.59
N ALA A 181 6.55 -2.49 13.48
CA ALA A 181 7.34 -3.35 12.62
C ALA A 181 8.66 -3.84 13.27
N THR A 182 9.26 -3.08 14.21
CA THR A 182 10.53 -3.49 14.84
C THR A 182 10.44 -4.78 15.64
N PHE A 183 9.25 -5.13 16.15
CA PHE A 183 9.06 -6.40 16.86
C PHE A 183 9.33 -7.64 16.01
N PHE A 184 9.32 -7.49 14.68
CA PHE A 184 9.41 -8.59 13.71
C PHE A 184 10.62 -8.49 12.78
N ARG A 185 11.48 -7.50 12.98
CA ARG A 185 12.74 -7.37 12.26
C ARG A 185 13.83 -8.10 13.02
N GLY A 186 14.70 -8.78 12.26
CA GLY A 186 16.01 -9.17 12.72
C GLY A 186 17.04 -8.16 12.25
#